data_AF-A0A4Q5A382-F1
#
_entry.id   AF-A0A4Q5A382-F1
#
_cell.length_a   1.000
_cell.length_b   1.000
_cell.length_c   1.000
_cell.angle_alpha   90.00
_cell.angle_beta   90.00
_cell.angle_gamma   90.00
#
_symmetry.space_group_name_H-M   'P 1'
#
loop_
_entity.id
_entity.type
_entity.pdbx_description
1 polymer ?
#
loop_
_entity_poly.entity_id
_entity_poly.type
_entity_poly.pdbx_seq_one_letter_code
_entity_poly.pdbx_strand_id
1 'polypeptide(L)'
;MPVDMVESTVDLATLKQYRAVVAPTLIMVKPGVAQTLTQYVREGGTLITGYMSGIHNEFDLVVEGGYPGPLRELCGVWVEEIDAIAPDAHIDVEVGGRTVHGSIVASIIEPEGAQTIATYGGDFYAGTPAATVHTVGEGRVVFIGTALDAEGMSAVIDPVIDACGAETVDSPEGVEVMRRTADDGTLFTTVINTAGRPVHWRHALGGEDLDLAPFETRIM
;
A
#
# COMPACT_ATOMS: atom_id res chain seq x y z
N MET A 1 2.38 12.16 2.78
CA MET A 1 3.29 11.74 1.70
C MET A 1 2.68 12.12 0.36
N PRO A 2 3.42 12.75 -0.58
CA PRO A 2 2.90 13.02 -1.92
C PRO A 2 2.70 11.72 -2.71
N VAL A 3 1.66 11.66 -3.52
CA VAL A 3 1.31 10.49 -4.35
C VAL A 3 0.90 10.97 -5.73
N ASP A 4 1.39 10.28 -6.76
CA ASP A 4 0.95 10.47 -8.14
C ASP A 4 0.13 9.24 -8.59
N MET A 5 -0.92 9.49 -9.37
CA MET A 5 -1.65 8.43 -10.07
C MET A 5 -1.10 8.28 -11.48
N VAL A 6 -0.62 7.07 -11.80
CA VAL A 6 -0.08 6.72 -13.11
C VAL A 6 -0.85 5.57 -13.72
N GLU A 7 -0.86 5.48 -15.04
CA GLU A 7 -1.45 4.32 -15.73
C GLU A 7 -0.67 3.04 -15.40
N SER A 8 -1.35 1.89 -15.33
CA SER A 8 -0.67 0.60 -15.07
C SER A 8 0.33 0.19 -16.16
N THR A 9 0.28 0.86 -17.32
CA THR A 9 1.12 0.61 -18.49
C THR A 9 2.27 1.61 -18.65
N VAL A 10 2.53 2.47 -17.65
CA VAL A 10 3.71 3.33 -17.70
C VAL A 10 5.00 2.51 -17.79
N ASP A 11 6.02 3.10 -18.40
CA ASP A 11 7.30 2.43 -18.59
C ASP A 11 8.12 2.35 -17.30
N LEU A 12 9.17 1.52 -17.35
CA LEU A 12 10.09 1.35 -16.23
C LEU A 12 10.77 2.67 -15.81
N ALA A 13 11.08 3.53 -16.77
CA ALA A 13 11.73 4.82 -16.49
C ALA A 13 10.83 5.72 -15.64
N THR A 14 9.52 5.67 -15.87
CA THR A 14 8.52 6.33 -15.04
C THR A 14 8.45 5.70 -13.66
N LEU A 15 8.34 4.36 -13.55
CA LEU A 15 8.27 3.68 -12.25
C LEU A 15 9.50 3.95 -11.36
N LYS A 16 10.69 4.04 -11.96
CA LYS A 16 11.96 4.33 -11.25
C LYS A 16 12.01 5.69 -10.56
N GLN A 17 11.08 6.60 -10.88
CA GLN A 17 10.98 7.88 -10.18
C GLN A 17 10.33 7.73 -8.79
N TYR A 18 9.69 6.58 -8.52
CA TYR A 18 8.98 6.34 -7.27
C TYR A 18 9.73 5.37 -6.35
N ARG A 19 9.84 5.74 -5.07
CA ARG A 19 10.37 4.86 -4.01
C ARG A 19 9.49 3.63 -3.77
N ALA A 20 8.18 3.82 -3.91
CA ALA A 20 7.19 2.76 -3.82
C ALA A 20 6.11 2.94 -4.89
N VAL A 21 5.63 1.83 -5.44
CA VAL A 21 4.50 1.74 -6.37
C VAL A 21 3.41 0.93 -5.70
N VAL A 22 2.20 1.47 -5.64
CA VAL A 22 1.02 0.78 -5.12
C VAL A 22 0.12 0.38 -6.29
N ALA A 23 -0.13 -0.92 -6.43
CA ALA A 23 -1.01 -1.50 -7.43
C ALA A 23 -2.15 -2.26 -6.72
N PRO A 24 -3.10 -1.54 -6.10
CA PRO A 24 -4.15 -2.16 -5.31
C PRO A 24 -5.15 -2.84 -6.24
N THR A 25 -5.54 -4.08 -5.94
CA THR A 25 -6.54 -4.83 -6.71
C THR A 25 -6.29 -4.77 -8.22
N LEU A 26 -5.04 -4.97 -8.66
CA LEU A 26 -4.66 -4.94 -10.08
C LEU A 26 -5.15 -6.22 -10.76
N ILE A 27 -6.48 -6.35 -10.86
CA ILE A 27 -7.19 -7.57 -11.24
C ILE A 27 -6.87 -8.00 -12.67
N MET A 28 -6.72 -7.00 -13.55
CA MET A 28 -6.29 -7.15 -14.93
C MET A 28 -4.80 -6.81 -15.06
N VAL A 29 -4.00 -7.76 -15.56
CA VAL A 29 -2.60 -7.51 -15.88
C VAL A 29 -2.42 -7.52 -17.41
N LYS A 30 -2.17 -6.33 -17.98
CA LYS A 30 -1.92 -6.17 -19.41
C LYS A 30 -0.53 -6.69 -19.82
N PRO A 31 -0.31 -7.01 -21.11
CA PRO A 31 1.01 -7.42 -21.60
C PRO A 31 2.11 -6.42 -21.22
N GLY A 32 3.23 -6.92 -20.71
CA GLY A 32 4.38 -6.10 -20.32
C GLY A 32 4.33 -5.53 -18.89
N VAL A 33 3.16 -5.47 -18.26
CA VAL A 33 3.01 -4.87 -16.91
C VAL A 33 3.75 -5.69 -15.86
N ALA A 34 3.53 -7.00 -15.81
CA ALA A 34 4.22 -7.88 -14.85
C ALA A 34 5.74 -7.85 -15.02
N GLN A 35 6.24 -7.81 -16.26
CA GLN A 35 7.67 -7.71 -16.55
C GLN A 35 8.24 -6.38 -16.07
N THR A 36 7.53 -5.27 -16.31
CA THR A 36 7.94 -3.93 -15.88
C THR A 36 7.97 -3.81 -14.36
N LEU A 37 6.93 -4.31 -13.67
CA LEU A 37 6.90 -4.37 -12.20
C LEU A 37 8.02 -5.25 -11.64
N THR A 38 8.26 -6.41 -12.25
CA THR A 38 9.35 -7.31 -11.84
C THR A 38 10.71 -6.63 -11.95
N GLN A 39 10.96 -5.93 -13.05
CA GLN A 39 12.21 -5.21 -13.24
C GLN A 39 12.34 -4.03 -12.27
N TYR A 40 11.27 -3.26 -12.07
CA TYR A 40 11.24 -2.17 -11.08
C TYR A 40 11.64 -2.66 -9.69
N VAL A 41 11.05 -3.77 -9.22
CA VAL A 41 11.37 -4.33 -7.90
C VAL A 41 12.80 -4.88 -7.86
N ARG A 42 13.22 -5.65 -8.87
CA ARG A 42 14.60 -6.19 -8.92
C ARG A 42 15.67 -5.11 -8.81
N GLU A 43 15.40 -3.92 -9.34
CA GLU A 43 16.29 -2.75 -9.32
C GLU A 43 16.10 -1.83 -8.11
N GLY A 44 15.47 -2.31 -7.02
CA GLY A 44 15.39 -1.60 -5.74
C GLY A 44 14.02 -0.98 -5.43
N GLY A 45 13.05 -1.12 -6.33
CA GLY A 45 11.68 -0.64 -6.12
C GLY A 45 10.92 -1.40 -5.03
N THR A 46 9.96 -0.72 -4.41
CA THR A 46 9.00 -1.34 -3.48
C THR A 46 7.64 -1.43 -4.14
N LEU A 47 7.11 -2.64 -4.34
CA LEU A 47 5.75 -2.85 -4.85
C LEU A 47 4.81 -3.21 -3.69
N ILE A 48 3.64 -2.58 -3.65
CA ILE A 48 2.56 -2.90 -2.71
C ILE A 48 1.34 -3.30 -3.54
N THR A 49 0.85 -4.52 -3.33
CA THR A 49 -0.32 -5.07 -4.02
C THR A 49 -1.07 -6.02 -3.08
N GLY A 50 -2.03 -6.78 -3.58
CA GLY A 50 -2.77 -7.67 -2.70
C GLY A 50 -3.90 -8.43 -3.39
N TYR A 51 -4.91 -8.73 -2.58
CA TYR A 51 -6.10 -9.48 -2.94
C TYR A 51 -6.67 -9.06 -4.29
N MET A 52 -7.21 -10.04 -5.02
CA MET A 52 -7.79 -9.86 -6.34
C MET A 52 -6.82 -9.31 -7.41
N SER A 53 -5.50 -9.30 -7.19
CA SER A 53 -4.54 -8.90 -8.23
C SER A 53 -4.16 -10.06 -9.13
N GLY A 54 -3.97 -9.81 -10.43
CA GLY A 54 -3.46 -10.79 -11.38
C GLY A 54 -4.41 -11.95 -11.70
N ILE A 55 -5.72 -11.71 -11.67
CA ILE A 55 -6.74 -12.75 -11.92
C ILE A 55 -6.91 -13.00 -13.43
N HIS A 56 -7.02 -11.95 -14.23
CA HIS A 56 -7.30 -12.07 -15.67
C HIS A 56 -6.41 -11.20 -16.55
N ASN A 57 -6.35 -11.53 -17.84
CA ASN A 57 -5.66 -10.76 -18.85
C ASN A 57 -6.54 -9.64 -19.44
N GLU A 58 -6.04 -8.94 -20.46
CA GLU A 58 -6.72 -7.82 -21.13
C GLU A 58 -8.03 -8.17 -21.83
N PHE A 59 -8.31 -9.46 -21.99
CA PHE A 59 -9.54 -10.00 -22.59
C PHE A 59 -10.50 -10.60 -21.55
N ASP A 60 -10.25 -10.36 -20.25
CA ASP A 60 -11.04 -10.92 -19.15
C ASP A 60 -10.97 -12.46 -19.09
N LEU A 61 -9.89 -13.05 -19.61
CA LEU A 61 -9.62 -14.48 -19.49
C LEU A 61 -8.74 -14.73 -18.27
N VAL A 62 -9.17 -15.64 -17.41
CA VAL A 62 -8.41 -16.07 -16.24
C VAL A 62 -7.02 -16.53 -16.65
N VAL A 63 -6.00 -16.03 -15.94
CA VAL A 63 -4.61 -16.48 -16.15
C VAL A 63 -4.41 -17.82 -15.42
N GLU A 64 -4.02 -18.85 -16.19
CA GLU A 64 -3.72 -20.17 -15.65
C GLU A 64 -2.43 -20.18 -14.82
N GLY A 65 -2.25 -21.19 -13.97
CA GLY A 65 -1.04 -21.34 -13.14
C GLY A 65 -1.16 -20.77 -11.72
N GLY A 66 -2.36 -20.36 -11.29
CA GLY A 66 -2.66 -19.93 -9.92
C GLY A 66 -2.44 -18.44 -9.68
N TYR A 67 -3.21 -17.86 -8.77
CA TYR A 67 -3.19 -16.44 -8.45
C TYR A 67 -1.94 -16.07 -7.60
N PRO A 68 -1.40 -14.84 -7.70
CA PRO A 68 -1.82 -13.72 -8.52
C PRO A 68 -1.29 -13.77 -9.97
N GLY A 69 -1.34 -14.95 -10.60
CA GLY A 69 -1.17 -15.14 -12.04
C GLY A 69 0.21 -14.65 -12.51
N PRO A 70 0.29 -13.67 -13.42
CA PRO A 70 1.56 -13.14 -13.88
C PRO A 70 2.44 -12.51 -12.78
N LEU A 71 1.87 -12.21 -11.61
CA LEU A 71 2.57 -11.64 -10.47
C LEU A 71 3.00 -12.69 -9.43
N ARG A 72 2.65 -13.97 -9.60
CA ARG A 72 2.91 -15.05 -8.62
C ARG A 72 4.37 -15.12 -8.19
N GLU A 73 5.28 -15.26 -9.16
CA GLU A 73 6.72 -15.34 -8.88
C GLU A 73 7.24 -14.05 -8.23
N LEU A 74 6.80 -12.88 -8.71
CA LEU A 74 7.20 -11.59 -8.17
C LEU A 74 6.75 -11.44 -6.71
N CYS A 75 5.50 -11.76 -6.41
CA CYS A 75 4.95 -11.68 -5.06
C CYS A 75 5.48 -12.78 -4.13
N GLY A 76 6.01 -13.88 -4.70
CA GLY A 76 6.49 -15.02 -3.92
C GLY A 76 5.38 -15.70 -3.13
N VAL A 77 4.16 -15.71 -3.69
CA VAL A 77 2.98 -16.30 -3.07
C VAL A 77 2.09 -16.93 -4.13
N TRP A 78 1.39 -17.98 -3.73
CA TRP A 78 0.25 -18.53 -4.44
C TRP A 78 -1.01 -18.29 -3.60
N VAL A 79 -2.07 -17.75 -4.21
CA VAL A 79 -3.39 -17.68 -3.57
C VAL A 79 -4.19 -18.89 -4.04
N GLU A 80 -4.45 -19.80 -3.10
CA GLU A 80 -5.18 -21.05 -3.35
C GLU A 80 -6.68 -20.78 -3.52
N GLU A 81 -7.23 -19.93 -2.65
CA GLU A 81 -8.66 -19.62 -2.59
C GLU A 81 -8.88 -18.15 -2.20
N ILE A 82 -10.00 -17.60 -2.63
CA ILE A 82 -10.46 -16.26 -2.25
C ILE A 82 -11.83 -16.43 -1.61
N ASP A 83 -11.87 -16.31 -0.28
CA ASP A 83 -13.10 -16.36 0.49
C ASP A 83 -13.76 -14.98 0.50
N ALA A 84 -15.08 -14.92 0.30
CA ALA A 84 -15.83 -13.67 0.23
C ALA A 84 -16.46 -13.36 1.59
N ILE A 85 -16.13 -12.20 2.14
CA ILE A 85 -16.61 -11.79 3.47
C ILE A 85 -17.92 -11.00 3.30
N ALA A 86 -18.94 -11.37 4.08
CA ALA A 86 -20.22 -10.68 4.07
C ALA A 86 -20.07 -9.18 4.45
N PRO A 87 -20.92 -8.27 3.92
CA PRO A 87 -20.76 -6.83 4.15
C PRO A 87 -20.77 -6.37 5.62
N ASP A 88 -21.43 -7.13 6.50
CA ASP A 88 -21.55 -6.88 7.94
C ASP A 88 -20.60 -7.76 8.78
N ALA A 89 -19.74 -8.54 8.13
CA ALA A 89 -18.73 -9.39 8.74
C ALA A 89 -17.32 -8.83 8.55
N HIS A 90 -16.40 -9.33 9.37
CA HIS A 90 -14.97 -9.10 9.26
C HIS A 90 -14.21 -10.37 9.63
N ILE A 91 -12.93 -10.42 9.28
CA ILE A 91 -12.00 -11.44 9.73
C ILE A 91 -10.92 -10.79 10.60
N ASP A 92 -10.59 -11.42 11.72
CA ASP A 92 -9.47 -10.96 12.54
C ASP A 92 -8.14 -11.21 11.82
N VAL A 93 -7.22 -10.26 11.95
CA VAL A 93 -5.86 -10.33 11.44
C VAL A 93 -4.90 -9.92 12.54
N GLU A 94 -3.90 -10.74 12.79
CA GLU A 94 -2.84 -10.47 13.76
C GLU A 94 -1.64 -9.83 13.04
N VAL A 95 -1.28 -8.62 13.43
CA VAL A 95 -0.15 -7.86 12.88
C VAL A 95 0.54 -7.05 13.98
N GLY A 96 1.87 -7.15 14.08
CA GLY A 96 2.65 -6.35 15.03
C GLY A 96 2.22 -6.50 16.50
N GLY A 97 1.66 -7.66 16.87
CA GLY A 97 1.14 -7.94 18.23
C GLY A 97 -0.23 -7.33 18.53
N ARG A 98 -1.00 -6.96 17.51
CA ARG A 98 -2.35 -6.40 17.61
C ARG A 98 -3.31 -7.20 16.72
N THR A 99 -4.56 -7.28 17.15
CA THR A 99 -5.67 -7.75 16.33
C THR A 99 -6.30 -6.57 15.61
N VAL A 100 -6.36 -6.64 14.28
CA VAL A 100 -7.03 -5.69 13.38
C VAL A 100 -8.03 -6.43 12.51
N HIS A 101 -8.84 -5.72 11.71
CA HIS A 101 -9.92 -6.36 10.96
C HIS A 101 -9.71 -6.28 9.44
N GLY A 102 -9.94 -7.41 8.77
CA GLY A 102 -10.03 -7.54 7.32
C GLY A 102 -11.48 -7.65 6.85
N SER A 103 -11.73 -7.23 5.61
CA SER A 103 -13.06 -7.21 4.98
C SER A 103 -12.98 -7.50 3.48
N ILE A 104 -14.14 -7.55 2.81
CA ILE A 104 -14.33 -7.82 1.38
C ILE A 104 -13.99 -9.27 1.00
N VAL A 105 -12.74 -9.67 1.17
CA VAL A 105 -12.25 -11.03 0.90
C VAL A 105 -11.13 -11.42 1.85
N ALA A 106 -10.90 -12.73 2.01
CA ALA A 106 -9.67 -13.29 2.55
C ALA A 106 -9.00 -14.15 1.47
N SER A 107 -7.82 -13.75 1.02
CA SER A 107 -6.96 -14.56 0.17
C SER A 107 -6.25 -15.59 1.03
N ILE A 108 -6.46 -16.88 0.75
CA ILE A 108 -5.74 -17.97 1.41
C ILE A 108 -4.38 -18.11 0.74
N ILE A 109 -3.34 -17.65 1.43
CA ILE A 109 -2.00 -17.43 0.87
C ILE A 109 -1.07 -18.58 1.25
N GLU A 110 -0.49 -19.21 0.24
CA GLU A 110 0.62 -20.15 0.33
C GLU A 110 1.94 -19.43 -0.05
N PRO A 111 2.86 -19.21 0.89
CA PRO A 111 4.13 -18.55 0.58
C PRO A 111 5.04 -19.41 -0.30
N GLU A 112 5.57 -18.81 -1.36
CA GLU A 112 6.56 -19.36 -2.27
C GLU A 112 7.86 -18.54 -2.22
N GLY A 113 8.37 -18.35 -1.01
CA GLY A 113 9.58 -17.55 -0.73
C GLY A 113 9.30 -16.21 -0.05
N ALA A 114 8.03 -15.75 -0.05
CA ALA A 114 7.62 -14.62 0.76
C ALA A 114 7.64 -14.95 2.27
N GLN A 115 7.91 -13.94 3.09
CA GLN A 115 7.85 -14.00 4.54
C GLN A 115 6.50 -13.46 5.04
N THR A 116 5.86 -14.18 5.94
CA THR A 116 4.62 -13.74 6.57
C THR A 116 4.86 -12.58 7.53
N ILE A 117 4.07 -11.51 7.40
CA ILE A 117 4.11 -10.32 8.26
C ILE A 117 2.80 -10.06 9.01
N ALA A 118 1.71 -10.70 8.59
CA ALA A 118 0.44 -10.75 9.31
C ALA A 118 -0.25 -12.10 9.06
N THR A 119 -1.09 -12.55 10.00
CA THR A 119 -1.81 -13.85 9.91
C THR A 119 -3.29 -13.69 10.20
N TYR A 120 -4.14 -14.48 9.55
CA TYR A 120 -5.56 -14.52 9.90
C TYR A 120 -5.76 -15.12 11.29
N GLY A 121 -6.69 -14.54 12.08
CA GLY A 121 -7.02 -14.96 13.44
C GLY A 121 -8.24 -15.86 13.56
N GLY A 122 -9.02 -16.02 12.49
CA GLY A 122 -10.30 -16.75 12.50
C GLY A 122 -10.53 -17.63 11.27
N ASP A 123 -11.71 -18.26 11.26
CA ASP A 123 -12.19 -19.19 10.23
C ASP A 123 -11.29 -20.44 10.01
N PHE A 124 -11.57 -21.23 8.98
CA PHE A 124 -10.85 -22.46 8.67
C PHE A 124 -9.39 -22.24 8.23
N TYR A 125 -9.01 -21.00 7.93
CA TYR A 125 -7.67 -20.56 7.55
C TYR A 125 -6.95 -19.77 8.65
N ALA A 126 -7.41 -19.85 9.91
CA ALA A 126 -6.72 -19.25 11.06
C ALA A 126 -5.25 -19.70 11.14
N GLY A 127 -4.35 -18.76 11.42
CA GLY A 127 -2.91 -18.97 11.48
C GLY A 127 -2.20 -18.95 10.12
N THR A 128 -2.94 -18.91 8.99
CA THR A 128 -2.34 -18.74 7.66
C THR A 128 -2.01 -17.26 7.38
N PRO A 129 -1.12 -16.96 6.41
CA PRO A 129 -0.72 -15.58 6.12
C PRO A 129 -1.87 -14.71 5.62
N ALA A 130 -2.03 -13.51 6.21
CA ALA A 130 -2.92 -12.45 5.76
C ALA A 130 -2.17 -11.32 5.03
N ALA A 131 -0.87 -11.17 5.31
CA ALA A 131 0.02 -10.31 4.53
C ALA A 131 1.43 -10.90 4.50
N THR A 132 2.15 -10.67 3.40
CA THR A 132 3.51 -11.16 3.21
C THR A 132 4.43 -10.10 2.61
N VAL A 133 5.73 -10.29 2.79
CA VAL A 133 6.80 -9.53 2.13
C VAL A 133 7.77 -10.45 1.40
N HIS A 134 8.08 -10.18 0.15
CA HIS A 134 9.04 -10.95 -0.65
C HIS A 134 10.17 -10.04 -1.13
N THR A 135 11.42 -10.38 -0.78
CA THR A 135 12.61 -9.67 -1.27
C THR A 135 13.01 -10.21 -2.63
N VAL A 136 13.10 -9.34 -3.64
CA VAL A 136 13.42 -9.72 -5.02
C VAL A 136 14.47 -8.76 -5.56
N GLY A 137 15.68 -9.28 -5.84
CA GLY A 137 16.82 -8.43 -6.20
C GLY A 137 17.15 -7.46 -5.08
N GLU A 138 17.18 -6.16 -5.38
CA GLU A 138 17.45 -5.09 -4.41
C GLU A 138 16.18 -4.52 -3.77
N GLY A 139 14.99 -4.91 -4.25
CA GLY A 139 13.71 -4.38 -3.79
C GLY A 139 12.85 -5.40 -3.05
N ARG A 140 11.58 -5.06 -2.89
CA ARG A 140 10.60 -5.90 -2.19
C ARG A 140 9.18 -5.77 -2.73
N VAL A 141 8.37 -6.78 -2.47
CA VAL A 141 6.94 -6.82 -2.75
C VAL A 141 6.18 -7.07 -1.47
N VAL A 142 5.14 -6.31 -1.21
CA VAL A 142 4.18 -6.54 -0.12
C VAL A 142 2.86 -6.99 -0.74
N PHE A 143 2.35 -8.14 -0.29
CA PHE A 143 1.07 -8.68 -0.73
C PHE A 143 0.11 -8.73 0.46
N ILE A 144 -1.02 -8.03 0.37
CA ILE A 144 -2.05 -7.96 1.42
C ILE A 144 -3.28 -8.77 0.99
N GLY A 145 -3.63 -9.82 1.73
CA GLY A 145 -4.67 -10.79 1.36
C GLY A 145 -6.12 -10.35 1.59
N THR A 146 -6.33 -9.21 2.26
CA THR A 146 -7.67 -8.72 2.63
C THR A 146 -7.71 -7.18 2.67
N ALA A 147 -8.91 -6.60 2.64
CA ALA A 147 -9.08 -5.17 2.85
C ALA A 147 -9.01 -4.86 4.36
N LEU A 148 -7.80 -4.58 4.84
CA LEU A 148 -7.53 -4.19 6.22
C LEU A 148 -8.18 -2.84 6.56
N ASP A 149 -8.64 -2.72 7.80
CA ASP A 149 -9.02 -1.43 8.38
C ASP A 149 -7.82 -0.46 8.46
N ALA A 150 -8.10 0.78 8.87
CA ALA A 150 -7.08 1.83 8.91
C ALA A 150 -5.90 1.48 9.83
N GLU A 151 -6.16 0.86 10.99
CA GLU A 151 -5.09 0.47 11.91
C GLU A 151 -4.22 -0.65 11.31
N GLY A 152 -4.85 -1.67 10.72
CA GLY A 152 -4.16 -2.76 10.06
C GLY A 152 -3.35 -2.31 8.86
N MET A 153 -3.90 -1.43 8.03
CA MET A 153 -3.18 -0.88 6.89
C MET A 153 -1.95 -0.09 7.34
N SER A 154 -2.06 0.77 8.35
CA SER A 154 -0.91 1.48 8.93
C SER A 154 0.13 0.51 9.50
N ALA A 155 -0.31 -0.51 10.25
CA ALA A 155 0.59 -1.50 10.83
C ALA A 155 1.40 -2.29 9.79
N VAL A 156 0.85 -2.50 8.59
CA VAL A 156 1.54 -3.18 7.47
C VAL A 156 2.38 -2.21 6.64
N ILE A 157 1.88 -1.01 6.34
CA ILE A 157 2.46 -0.10 5.35
C ILE A 157 3.51 0.82 5.97
N ASP A 158 3.34 1.30 7.20
CA ASP A 158 4.28 2.26 7.81
C ASP A 158 5.72 1.71 7.84
N PRO A 159 5.99 0.45 8.27
CA PRO A 159 7.34 -0.10 8.22
C PRO A 159 7.92 -0.23 6.81
N VAL A 160 7.05 -0.37 5.79
CA VAL A 160 7.44 -0.51 4.38
C VAL A 160 7.81 0.85 3.80
N ILE A 161 7.04 1.89 4.12
CA ILE A 161 7.29 3.28 3.72
C ILE A 161 8.56 3.81 4.39
N ASP A 162 8.74 3.55 5.68
CA ASP A 162 9.96 3.90 6.41
C ASP A 162 11.19 3.25 5.76
N ALA A 163 11.09 1.97 5.40
CA ALA A 163 12.19 1.22 4.80
C ALA A 163 12.53 1.65 3.36
N CYS A 164 11.57 2.21 2.60
CA CYS A 164 11.84 2.74 1.26
C CYS A 164 12.39 4.18 1.27
N GLY A 165 12.40 4.83 2.45
CA GLY A 165 12.93 6.17 2.65
C GLY A 165 12.13 7.25 1.94
N ALA A 166 10.81 7.07 1.84
CA ALA A 166 9.92 8.09 1.31
C ALA A 166 9.83 9.28 2.27
N GLU A 167 9.75 10.50 1.73
CA GLU A 167 9.56 11.68 2.56
C GLU A 167 8.12 11.77 3.07
N THR A 168 7.99 11.74 4.39
CA THR A 168 6.72 11.91 5.10
C THR A 168 6.72 13.22 5.90
N VAL A 169 5.52 13.67 6.27
CA VAL A 169 5.32 14.75 7.23
C VAL A 169 4.29 14.25 8.22
N ASP A 170 4.70 14.12 9.49
CA ASP A 170 3.80 13.71 10.56
C ASP A 170 2.91 14.89 10.95
N SER A 171 1.62 14.78 10.64
CA SER A 171 0.61 15.76 11.02
C SER A 171 -0.46 15.12 11.93
N PRO A 172 -1.14 15.93 12.77
CA PRO A 172 -2.26 15.44 13.56
C PRO A 172 -3.40 14.96 12.66
N GLU A 173 -4.24 14.08 13.20
CA GLU A 173 -5.48 13.67 12.54
C GLU A 173 -6.33 14.90 12.16
N GLY A 174 -6.78 14.92 10.90
CA GLY A 174 -7.53 16.04 10.34
C GLY A 174 -6.68 17.24 9.94
N VAL A 175 -5.35 17.11 9.89
CA VAL A 175 -4.46 18.12 9.30
C VAL A 175 -3.75 17.55 8.08
N GLU A 176 -4.00 18.16 6.92
CA GLU A 176 -3.35 17.83 5.67
C GLU A 176 -2.19 18.80 5.40
N VAL A 177 -1.07 18.26 4.92
CA VAL A 177 0.12 19.05 4.55
C VAL A 177 0.49 18.75 3.12
N MET A 178 0.58 19.80 2.30
CA MET A 178 0.98 19.71 0.91
C MET A 178 2.15 20.65 0.65
N ARG A 179 3.18 20.15 -0.06
CA ARG A 179 4.36 20.93 -0.44
C ARG A 179 4.42 21.05 -1.96
N ARG A 180 4.61 22.26 -2.48
CA ARG A 180 4.80 22.52 -3.90
C ARG A 180 6.02 23.42 -4.11
N THR A 181 6.86 23.07 -5.07
CA THR A 181 8.02 23.87 -5.44
C THR A 181 7.72 24.61 -6.74
N ALA A 182 7.92 25.92 -6.77
CA ALA A 182 7.83 26.73 -7.98
C ALA A 182 9.10 26.59 -8.83
N ASP A 183 9.02 27.04 -10.09
CA ASP A 183 10.14 26.95 -11.05
C ASP A 183 11.40 27.71 -10.58
N ASP A 184 11.24 28.73 -9.75
CA ASP A 184 12.34 29.49 -9.15
C ASP A 184 12.95 28.84 -7.89
N GLY A 185 12.44 27.66 -7.51
CA GLY A 185 12.86 26.89 -6.34
C GLY A 185 12.16 27.27 -5.04
N THR A 186 11.23 28.24 -5.07
CA THR A 186 10.46 28.60 -3.86
C THR A 186 9.57 27.44 -3.44
N LEU A 187 9.71 27.00 -2.19
CA LEU A 187 8.88 25.96 -1.58
C LEU A 187 7.68 26.60 -0.89
N PHE A 188 6.48 26.20 -1.28
CA PHE A 188 5.23 26.55 -0.61
C PHE A 188 4.74 25.34 0.19
N THR A 189 4.46 25.55 1.48
CA THR A 189 3.85 24.55 2.35
C THR A 189 2.44 24.99 2.72
N THR A 190 1.45 24.27 2.22
CA THR A 190 0.04 24.46 2.56
C THR A 190 -0.34 23.51 3.69
N VAL A 191 -0.85 24.04 4.79
CA VAL A 191 -1.38 23.28 5.94
C VAL A 191 -2.87 23.55 6.04
N ILE A 192 -3.68 22.49 6.01
CA ILE A 192 -5.15 22.57 6.00
C ILE A 192 -5.67 21.79 7.21
N ASN A 193 -6.38 22.46 8.11
CA ASN A 193 -7.15 21.78 9.14
C ASN A 193 -8.50 21.34 8.56
N THR A 194 -8.64 20.08 8.16
CA THR A 194 -9.89 19.51 7.67
C THR A 194 -10.86 19.13 8.78
N ALA A 195 -10.45 19.24 10.06
CA ALA A 195 -11.32 18.97 11.20
C ALA A 195 -12.25 20.15 11.51
N GLY A 196 -13.47 19.82 11.97
CA GLY A 196 -14.43 20.78 12.51
C GLY A 196 -14.09 21.30 13.92
N ARG A 197 -12.83 21.18 14.36
CA ARG A 197 -12.34 21.58 15.67
C ARG A 197 -10.97 22.26 15.55
N PRO A 198 -10.59 23.14 16.50
CA PRO A 198 -9.24 23.67 16.54
C PRO A 198 -8.20 22.54 16.68
N VAL A 199 -7.04 22.74 16.09
CA VAL A 199 -5.89 21.84 16.20
C VAL A 199 -4.66 22.64 16.58
N HIS A 200 -3.99 22.22 17.66
CA HIS A 200 -2.67 22.70 18.02
C HIS A 200 -1.64 21.68 17.52
N TRP A 201 -0.70 22.13 16.70
CA TRP A 201 0.32 21.26 16.11
C TRP A 201 1.73 21.82 16.33
N ARG A 202 2.51 21.07 17.12
CA ARG A 202 3.97 21.21 17.18
C ARG A 202 4.59 20.45 16.02
N HIS A 203 5.20 21.15 15.08
CA HIS A 203 5.58 20.55 13.81
C HIS A 203 7.08 20.61 13.51
N ALA A 204 7.56 19.61 12.78
CA ALA A 204 8.94 19.54 12.31
C ALA A 204 9.21 20.39 11.04
N LEU A 205 8.20 21.10 10.51
CA LEU A 205 8.33 21.93 9.30
C LEU A 205 9.22 23.19 9.48
N GLY A 206 9.66 23.47 10.71
CA GLY A 206 10.41 24.66 11.09
C GLY A 206 9.50 25.88 11.34
N GLY A 207 9.79 26.66 12.39
CA GLY A 207 8.97 27.81 12.80
C GLY A 207 8.34 27.66 14.19
N GLU A 208 7.34 28.50 14.47
CA GLU A 208 6.52 28.43 15.69
C GLU A 208 5.41 27.37 15.57
N ASP A 209 4.85 26.95 16.70
CA ASP A 209 3.70 26.04 16.74
C ASP A 209 2.51 26.59 15.94
N LEU A 210 1.75 25.71 15.28
CA LEU A 210 0.54 26.10 14.54
C LEU A 210 -0.71 25.87 15.38
N ASP A 211 -1.38 26.96 15.73
CA ASP A 211 -2.77 26.96 16.22
C ASP A 211 -3.72 27.18 15.05
N LEU A 212 -4.37 26.12 14.57
CA LEU A 212 -5.31 26.16 13.44
C LEU A 212 -6.75 26.18 13.95
N ALA A 213 -7.52 27.19 13.57
CA ALA A 213 -8.97 27.20 13.74
C ALA A 213 -9.64 26.10 12.89
N PRO A 214 -10.89 25.70 13.18
CA PRO A 214 -11.63 24.75 12.34
C PRO A 214 -11.64 25.20 10.88
N PHE A 215 -11.30 24.30 9.95
CA PHE A 215 -11.25 24.58 8.51
C PHE A 215 -10.26 25.67 8.07
N GLU A 216 -9.32 26.06 8.94
CA GLU A 216 -8.28 27.04 8.60
C GLU A 216 -7.25 26.45 7.63
N THR A 217 -6.85 27.27 6.65
CA THR A 217 -5.73 26.99 5.75
C THR A 217 -4.63 28.03 5.98
N ARG A 218 -3.39 27.56 6.12
CA ARG A 218 -2.19 28.40 6.12
C ARG A 218 -1.27 28.03 4.98
N ILE A 219 -0.62 29.03 4.40
CA ILE A 219 0.42 28.86 3.38
C ILE A 219 1.68 29.54 3.93
N MET A 220 2.76 28.78 3.97
CA MET A 220 4.07 29.18 4.49
C MET A 220 5.14 29.01 3.42
#